data_AF-Q6MUE0-F1
#
_entry.id   AF-Q6MUE0-F1
#
_cell.length_a   1.000
_cell.length_b   1.000
_cell.length_c   1.000
_cell.angle_alpha   90.00
_cell.angle_beta   90.00
_cell.angle_gamma   90.00
#
_symmetry.space_group_name_H-M   'P 1'
#
loop_
_entity.id
_entity.type
_entity.pdbx_description
1 polymer ?
#
loop_
_entity_poly.entity_id
_entity_poly.type
_entity_poly.pdbx_seq_one_letter_code
_entity_poly.pdbx_strand_id
1 'polypeptide(L)'
;MVKKDKHTKQILTAYCIKRDDKWVVLAGSQIRLNNSHFNYFKNMFKSIKEKRDDLIFEQKIINGILQEDQEFSSSSYASVFVLGRSSNGKQEWKPCNKIPDLSNSSSKSNSIDKEILYRICKNRRNDKNKKIIAYCKKTNENKFVVLKNSNIEMIKANHFKTKLLYIHNSRKECIKNNFRWCWI
;
A
#
# COMPACT_ATOMS: atom_id res chain seq x y z
N MET A 1 6.03 -5.93 -6.30
CA MET A 1 6.63 -4.86 -7.12
C MET A 1 6.61 -3.54 -6.35
N VAL A 2 7.59 -2.66 -6.59
CA VAL A 2 7.62 -1.30 -6.05
C VAL A 2 8.01 -0.34 -7.18
N LYS A 3 7.19 0.68 -7.43
CA LYS A 3 7.40 1.64 -8.52
C LYS A 3 7.19 3.07 -8.10
N LYS A 4 8.20 3.90 -8.34
CA LYS A 4 8.10 5.35 -8.19
C LYS A 4 7.53 5.96 -9.47
N ASP A 5 6.48 6.73 -9.33
CA ASP A 5 5.95 7.53 -10.43
C ASP A 5 6.92 8.68 -10.78
N LYS A 6 7.15 8.92 -12.08
CA LYS A 6 8.13 9.91 -12.52
C LYS A 6 7.68 11.33 -12.21
N HIS A 7 6.38 11.61 -12.31
CA HIS A 7 5.81 12.96 -12.19
C HIS A 7 5.47 13.26 -10.73
N THR A 8 4.58 12.47 -10.14
CA THR A 8 4.08 12.68 -8.76
C THR A 8 5.09 12.26 -7.69
N LYS A 9 6.15 11.54 -8.07
CA LYS A 9 7.15 10.92 -7.16
C LYS A 9 6.56 9.95 -6.14
N GLN A 10 5.27 9.61 -6.24
CA GLN A 10 4.61 8.67 -5.35
C GLN A 10 5.13 7.25 -5.58
N ILE A 11 5.20 6.47 -4.51
CA ILE A 11 5.60 5.07 -4.57
C ILE A 11 4.34 4.21 -4.59
N LEU A 12 4.23 3.38 -5.60
CA LEU A 12 3.23 2.33 -5.75
C LEU A 12 3.86 1.01 -5.32
N THR A 13 3.14 0.27 -4.48
CA THR A 13 3.52 -1.07 -4.01
C THR A 13 2.39 -2.05 -4.25
N ALA A 14 2.67 -3.13 -4.94
CA ALA A 14 1.71 -4.20 -5.18
C ALA A 14 2.35 -5.57 -4.97
N TYR A 15 1.55 -6.55 -4.60
CA TYR A 15 1.99 -7.90 -4.28
C TYR A 15 1.28 -8.89 -5.18
N CYS A 16 2.01 -9.92 -5.58
CA CYS A 16 1.48 -10.98 -6.41
C CYS A 16 2.11 -12.30 -5.98
N ILE A 17 1.32 -13.36 -6.04
CA ILE A 17 1.75 -14.74 -5.86
C ILE A 17 1.41 -15.52 -7.12
N LYS A 18 2.24 -16.51 -7.44
CA LYS A 18 1.92 -17.48 -8.48
C LYS A 18 1.24 -18.69 -7.81
N ARG A 19 0.03 -19.02 -8.24
CA ARG A 19 -0.71 -20.23 -7.84
C ARG A 19 -0.94 -21.04 -9.11
N ASP A 20 -0.34 -22.22 -9.19
CA ASP A 20 -0.36 -23.07 -10.39
C ASP A 20 0.08 -22.27 -11.65
N ASP A 21 -0.80 -22.16 -12.64
CA ASP A 21 -0.58 -21.38 -13.88
C ASP A 21 -1.15 -19.95 -13.83
N LYS A 22 -1.65 -19.52 -12.67
CA LYS A 22 -2.24 -18.20 -12.47
C LYS A 22 -1.34 -17.28 -11.66
N TRP A 23 -1.49 -15.99 -11.94
CA TRP A 23 -0.86 -14.89 -11.21
C TRP A 23 -1.92 -14.15 -10.43
N VAL A 24 -1.85 -14.18 -9.10
CA VAL A 24 -2.85 -13.57 -8.22
C VAL A 24 -2.27 -12.30 -7.63
N VAL A 25 -2.85 -11.16 -7.98
CA VAL A 25 -2.55 -9.86 -7.34
C VAL A 25 -3.33 -9.79 -6.04
N LEU A 26 -2.64 -9.58 -4.92
CA LEU A 26 -3.25 -9.69 -3.60
C LEU A 26 -4.05 -8.44 -3.21
N ALA A 27 -5.18 -8.64 -2.53
CA ALA A 27 -5.98 -7.62 -1.85
C ALA A 27 -5.10 -6.75 -0.95
N GLY A 28 -5.09 -5.42 -1.09
CA GLY A 28 -4.24 -4.46 -0.39
C GLY A 28 -3.10 -3.94 -1.28
N SER A 29 -2.95 -4.48 -2.49
CA SER A 29 -2.06 -3.96 -3.53
C SER A 29 -2.53 -2.59 -4.02
N GLN A 30 -1.57 -1.69 -4.28
CA GLN A 30 -1.83 -0.36 -4.83
C GLN A 30 -1.95 -0.43 -6.35
N ILE A 31 -2.98 0.22 -6.88
CA ILE A 31 -3.41 0.23 -8.27
C ILE A 31 -3.30 1.67 -8.80
N ARG A 32 -2.58 1.86 -9.90
CA ARG A 32 -2.32 3.21 -10.44
C ARG A 32 -3.54 3.76 -11.19
N LEU A 33 -4.28 4.67 -10.58
CA LEU A 33 -5.50 5.22 -11.20
C LEU A 33 -5.20 6.21 -12.34
N ASN A 34 -4.17 7.05 -12.20
CA ASN A 34 -3.95 8.20 -13.11
C ASN A 34 -3.62 7.86 -14.58
N ASN A 35 -3.32 6.60 -14.90
CA ASN A 35 -2.91 6.19 -16.25
C ASN A 35 -4.03 5.54 -17.08
N SER A 36 -5.23 5.33 -16.52
CA SER A 36 -6.35 4.72 -17.25
C SER A 36 -6.98 5.63 -18.32
N HIS A 37 -6.68 6.94 -18.29
CA HIS A 37 -7.24 7.94 -19.20
C HIS A 37 -6.52 8.00 -20.56
N PHE A 38 -5.35 7.37 -20.71
CA PHE A 38 -4.63 7.38 -21.99
C PHE A 38 -5.32 6.46 -23.00
N ASN A 39 -5.69 7.01 -24.17
CA ASN A 39 -6.34 6.27 -25.26
C ASN A 39 -5.61 4.96 -25.63
N TYR A 40 -4.28 4.97 -25.58
CA TYR A 40 -3.46 3.78 -25.80
C TYR A 40 -3.79 2.63 -24.84
N PHE A 41 -3.93 2.91 -23.54
CA PHE A 41 -4.25 1.88 -22.55
C PHE A 41 -5.68 1.34 -22.76
N LYS A 42 -6.62 2.25 -23.04
CA LYS A 42 -8.02 1.90 -23.34
C LYS A 42 -8.15 0.97 -24.54
N ASN A 43 -7.35 1.18 -25.59
CA ASN A 43 -7.44 0.39 -26.82
C ASN A 43 -6.65 -0.91 -26.74
N MET A 44 -5.40 -0.86 -26.27
CA MET A 44 -4.52 -2.04 -26.26
C MET A 44 -4.83 -3.02 -25.12
N PHE A 45 -5.33 -2.53 -23.98
CA PHE A 45 -5.62 -3.33 -22.80
C PHE A 45 -7.09 -3.16 -22.37
N LYS A 46 -8.01 -3.23 -23.35
CA LYS A 46 -9.44 -3.01 -23.16
C LYS A 46 -10.02 -3.86 -22.02
N SER A 47 -9.79 -5.17 -22.04
CA SER A 47 -10.28 -6.10 -21.00
C SER A 47 -9.76 -5.79 -19.60
N ILE A 48 -8.50 -5.37 -19.48
CA ILE A 48 -7.91 -4.98 -18.19
C ILE A 48 -8.47 -3.64 -17.72
N LYS A 49 -8.75 -2.70 -18.63
CA LYS A 49 -9.41 -1.45 -18.29
C LYS A 49 -10.83 -1.71 -17.79
N GLU A 50 -11.63 -2.47 -18.53
CA GLU A 50 -13.00 -2.84 -18.16
C GLU A 50 -13.02 -3.50 -16.78
N LYS A 51 -12.15 -4.49 -16.56
CA LYS A 51 -12.01 -5.12 -15.24
C LYS A 51 -11.68 -4.12 -14.12
N ARG A 52 -10.87 -3.09 -14.38
CA ARG A 52 -10.56 -2.06 -13.36
C ARG A 52 -11.75 -1.16 -13.11
N ASP A 53 -12.47 -0.76 -14.15
CA ASP A 53 -13.66 0.07 -14.03
C ASP A 53 -14.76 -0.67 -13.25
N ASP A 54 -14.98 -1.95 -13.55
CA ASP A 54 -15.92 -2.81 -12.82
C ASP A 54 -15.54 -2.91 -11.34
N LEU A 55 -14.26 -3.17 -11.04
CA LEU A 55 -13.79 -3.24 -9.65
C LEU A 55 -13.85 -1.89 -8.92
N ILE A 56 -13.71 -0.77 -9.62
CA ILE A 56 -13.90 0.56 -9.02
C ILE A 56 -15.40 0.79 -8.74
N PHE A 57 -16.27 0.46 -9.69
CA PHE A 57 -17.72 0.57 -9.57
C PHE A 57 -18.27 -0.28 -8.42
N GLU A 58 -17.79 -1.52 -8.30
CA GLU A 58 -18.11 -2.46 -7.21
C GLU A 58 -17.45 -2.10 -5.86
N GLN A 59 -16.72 -0.97 -5.77
CA GLN A 59 -15.97 -0.55 -4.58
C GLN A 59 -14.92 -1.58 -4.10
N LYS A 60 -14.42 -2.40 -5.01
CA LYS A 60 -13.32 -3.34 -4.79
C LYS A 60 -11.96 -2.74 -5.08
N ILE A 61 -11.91 -1.53 -5.65
CA ILE A 61 -10.73 -0.66 -5.67
C ILE A 61 -11.11 0.68 -5.05
N ILE A 62 -10.69 0.90 -3.81
CA ILE A 62 -10.99 2.12 -3.04
C ILE A 62 -9.71 2.92 -2.89
N ASN A 63 -9.70 4.18 -3.33
CA ASN A 63 -8.52 5.07 -3.26
C ASN A 63 -7.25 4.43 -3.87
N GLY A 64 -7.41 3.64 -4.93
CA GLY A 64 -6.32 2.92 -5.58
C GLY A 64 -5.78 1.75 -4.77
N ILE A 65 -6.53 1.23 -3.80
CA ILE A 65 -6.20 0.02 -3.05
C ILE A 65 -7.17 -1.08 -3.44
N LEU A 66 -6.64 -2.19 -3.92
CA LEU A 66 -7.41 -3.39 -4.22
C LEU A 66 -7.98 -4.00 -2.93
N GLN A 67 -9.24 -4.42 -2.90
CA GLN A 67 -9.89 -4.97 -1.70
C GLN A 67 -9.97 -6.50 -1.72
N GLU A 68 -9.89 -7.12 -2.90
CA GLU A 68 -9.96 -8.57 -3.08
C GLU A 68 -8.89 -9.07 -4.06
N ASP A 69 -8.43 -10.31 -3.89
CA ASP A 69 -7.45 -10.94 -4.77
C ASP A 69 -7.97 -10.98 -6.22
N GLN A 70 -7.09 -10.72 -7.19
CA GLN A 70 -7.43 -10.75 -8.61
C GLN A 70 -6.50 -11.68 -9.38
N GLU A 71 -7.07 -12.61 -10.13
CA GLU A 71 -6.34 -13.61 -10.91
C GLU A 71 -6.10 -13.16 -12.35
N PHE A 72 -4.93 -13.51 -12.86
CA PHE A 72 -4.51 -13.25 -14.24
C PHE A 72 -3.81 -14.46 -14.83
N SER A 73 -3.97 -14.66 -16.13
CA SER A 73 -3.30 -15.72 -16.89
C SER A 73 -1.80 -15.51 -17.06
N SER A 74 -1.28 -14.30 -16.82
CA SER A 74 0.15 -14.01 -16.95
C SER A 74 0.64 -12.93 -16.00
N SER A 75 1.94 -13.00 -15.70
CA SER A 75 2.64 -11.98 -14.91
C SER A 75 2.52 -10.59 -15.52
N SER A 76 2.49 -10.50 -16.85
CA SER A 76 2.42 -9.23 -17.58
C SER A 76 1.02 -8.64 -17.51
N TYR A 77 -0.04 -9.44 -17.62
CA TYR A 77 -1.40 -8.94 -17.42
C TYR A 77 -1.60 -8.45 -15.98
N ALA A 78 -1.07 -9.17 -15.00
CA ALA A 78 -1.06 -8.73 -13.60
C ALA A 78 -0.32 -7.40 -13.41
N SER A 79 0.84 -7.19 -14.07
CA SER A 79 1.58 -5.93 -13.93
C SER A 79 0.92 -4.78 -14.68
N VAL A 80 0.32 -5.03 -15.83
CA VAL A 80 -0.48 -4.06 -16.60
C VAL A 80 -1.69 -3.60 -15.78
N PHE A 81 -2.39 -4.52 -15.12
CA PHE A 81 -3.51 -4.22 -14.23
C PHE A 81 -3.10 -3.27 -13.10
N VAL A 82 -1.94 -3.51 -12.48
CA VAL A 82 -1.42 -2.67 -11.39
C VAL A 82 -0.96 -1.29 -11.90
N LEU A 83 -0.22 -1.25 -13.02
CA LEU A 83 0.49 -0.05 -13.46
C LEU A 83 -0.29 0.82 -14.45
N GLY A 84 -1.33 0.30 -15.09
CA GLY A 84 -2.11 1.04 -16.09
C GLY A 84 -1.30 1.38 -17.36
N ARG A 85 -0.35 0.54 -17.74
CA ARG A 85 0.48 0.70 -18.95
C ARG A 85 1.10 -0.63 -19.36
N SER A 86 1.56 -0.71 -20.60
CA SER A 86 2.36 -1.84 -21.07
C SER A 86 3.55 -2.08 -20.14
N SER A 87 3.79 -3.35 -19.81
CA SER A 87 4.72 -3.74 -18.76
C SER A 87 5.19 -5.18 -18.95
N ASN A 88 6.49 -5.41 -18.74
CA ASN A 88 7.07 -6.75 -18.71
C ASN A 88 7.02 -7.31 -17.29
N GLY A 89 6.03 -8.17 -17.01
CA GLY A 89 5.80 -8.70 -15.67
C GLY A 89 7.02 -9.38 -15.04
N LYS A 90 7.82 -10.12 -15.82
CA LYS A 90 9.03 -10.81 -15.32
C LYS A 90 10.06 -9.84 -14.75
N GLN A 91 10.14 -8.61 -15.28
CA GLN A 91 11.05 -7.59 -14.79
C GLN A 91 10.46 -6.80 -13.61
N GLU A 92 9.14 -6.58 -13.60
CA GLU A 92 8.46 -5.81 -12.55
C GLU A 92 8.27 -6.56 -11.25
N TRP A 93 7.90 -7.84 -11.34
CA TRP A 93 7.72 -8.68 -10.18
C TRP A 93 9.10 -9.12 -9.68
N LYS A 94 9.46 -8.61 -8.51
CA LYS A 94 10.66 -9.05 -7.80
C LYS A 94 10.25 -10.09 -6.77
N PRO A 95 10.97 -11.23 -6.69
CA PRO A 95 10.72 -12.23 -5.67
C PRO A 95 10.88 -11.60 -4.29
N CYS A 96 10.03 -12.00 -3.36
CA CYS A 96 10.05 -11.54 -1.99
C CYS A 96 9.78 -12.74 -1.09
N ASN A 97 10.66 -12.96 -0.11
CA ASN A 97 10.58 -14.13 0.78
C ASN A 97 9.48 -13.98 1.86
N LYS A 98 8.73 -12.87 1.86
CA LYS A 98 7.70 -12.56 2.85
C LYS A 98 6.49 -11.93 2.16
N ILE A 99 5.38 -12.66 2.13
CA ILE A 99 4.08 -12.10 1.78
C ILE A 99 3.67 -11.19 2.95
N PRO A 100 3.34 -9.92 2.72
CA PRO A 100 2.79 -9.11 3.79
C PRO A 100 1.44 -9.68 4.24
N ASP A 101 1.15 -9.63 5.52
CA ASP A 101 -0.20 -9.93 6.00
C ASP A 101 -1.14 -8.78 5.57
N LEU A 102 -1.94 -9.02 4.53
CA LEU A 102 -2.87 -8.03 3.95
C LEU A 102 -4.28 -8.18 4.56
N SER A 103 -4.49 -9.18 5.41
CA SER A 103 -5.79 -9.42 6.05
C SER A 103 -6.17 -8.26 6.98
N ASN A 104 -7.46 -7.91 6.95
CA ASN A 104 -8.21 -6.92 7.77
C ASN A 104 -8.44 -5.53 7.16
N SER A 105 -9.43 -5.42 6.28
CA SER A 105 -10.38 -4.29 6.30
C SER A 105 -11.78 -4.73 5.82
N SER A 106 -12.34 -5.76 6.44
CA SER A 106 -13.79 -5.96 6.45
C SER A 106 -14.34 -5.36 7.75
N SER A 107 -14.75 -4.10 7.70
CA SER A 107 -15.63 -3.52 8.70
C SER A 107 -16.61 -2.61 7.99
N LYS A 108 -17.83 -3.14 7.78
CA LYS A 108 -19.03 -2.38 7.47
C LYS A 108 -19.25 -1.32 8.56
N SER A 109 -19.38 -0.06 8.19
CA SER A 109 -20.21 0.91 8.91
C SER A 109 -20.57 2.06 7.96
N ASN A 110 -21.86 2.18 7.69
CA ASN A 110 -22.47 3.35 7.06
C ASN A 110 -22.34 4.56 8.01
N SER A 111 -21.44 5.49 7.70
CA SER A 111 -21.59 6.92 8.01
C SER A 111 -20.61 7.70 7.12
N ILE A 112 -21.10 8.77 6.48
CA ILE A 112 -20.33 9.63 5.59
C ILE A 112 -19.46 10.56 6.46
N ASP A 113 -18.48 9.98 7.14
CA ASP A 113 -17.30 10.71 7.55
C ASP A 113 -16.26 10.45 6.48
N LYS A 114 -15.97 11.46 5.65
CA LYS A 114 -14.84 11.39 4.72
C LYS A 114 -13.58 11.15 5.55
N GLU A 115 -13.18 9.89 5.67
CA GLU A 115 -12.05 9.48 6.49
C GLU A 115 -10.77 10.06 5.86
N ILE A 116 -10.32 11.21 6.39
CA ILE A 116 -9.15 11.90 5.84
C ILE A 116 -7.91 11.10 6.23
N LEU A 117 -7.23 10.60 5.20
CA LEU A 117 -5.96 9.89 5.32
C LEU A 117 -4.79 10.87 5.25
N TYR A 118 -3.91 10.80 6.23
CA TYR A 118 -2.68 11.59 6.31
C TYR A 118 -1.47 10.69 6.11
N ARG A 119 -0.44 11.23 5.43
CA ARG A 119 0.82 10.55 5.19
C ARG A 119 1.98 11.43 5.63
N ILE A 120 2.89 10.88 6.42
CA ILE A 120 4.17 11.52 6.74
C ILE A 120 5.32 10.79 6.03
N CYS A 121 6.24 11.57 5.45
CA CYS A 121 7.45 11.07 4.80
C CYS A 121 8.62 11.95 5.23
N LYS A 122 9.58 11.38 5.96
CA LYS A 122 10.77 12.09 6.47
C LYS A 122 12.00 11.21 6.29
N ASN A 123 13.18 11.81 6.24
CA ASN A 123 14.42 11.02 6.33
C ASN A 123 14.55 10.47 7.75
N ARG A 124 15.10 9.27 7.90
CA ARG A 124 15.38 8.71 9.23
C ARG A 124 16.41 9.57 9.94
N ARG A 125 16.32 9.65 11.26
CA ARG A 125 17.22 10.48 12.05
C ARG A 125 18.66 9.97 11.98
N ASN A 126 18.83 8.64 12.01
CA ASN A 126 20.15 8.00 12.03
C ASN A 126 20.67 7.60 10.65
N ASP A 127 19.80 7.54 9.63
CA ASP A 127 20.17 7.15 8.28
C ASP A 127 19.47 8.11 7.29
N LYS A 128 20.14 9.20 6.94
CA LYS A 128 19.58 10.24 6.06
C LYS A 128 19.27 9.70 4.65
N ASN A 129 19.82 8.55 4.26
CA ASN A 129 19.61 7.92 2.97
C ASN A 129 18.34 7.04 2.95
N LYS A 130 17.80 6.71 4.13
CA LYS A 130 16.53 5.98 4.27
C LYS A 130 15.41 6.91 4.72
N LYS A 131 14.19 6.62 4.25
CA LYS A 131 12.98 7.37 4.62
C LYS A 131 12.10 6.56 5.56
N ILE A 132 11.46 7.25 6.49
CA ILE A 132 10.32 6.77 7.25
C ILE A 132 9.03 7.23 6.55
N ILE A 133 8.14 6.27 6.29
CA ILE A 133 6.81 6.54 5.71
C ILE A 133 5.75 5.98 6.66
N ALA A 134 4.85 6.82 7.14
CA ALA A 134 3.75 6.42 8.00
C ALA A 134 2.43 7.04 7.55
N TYR A 135 1.34 6.38 7.92
CA TYR A 135 -0.02 6.73 7.56
C TYR A 135 -0.87 6.82 8.82
N CYS A 136 -1.73 7.81 8.91
CA CYS A 136 -2.75 7.87 9.96
C CYS A 136 -4.07 8.36 9.38
N LYS A 137 -5.16 8.02 10.05
CA LYS A 137 -6.48 8.54 9.75
C LYS A 137 -7.00 9.37 10.91
N LYS A 138 -7.76 10.41 10.61
CA LYS A 138 -8.46 11.21 11.63
C LYS A 138 -9.80 10.53 11.90
N THR A 139 -10.03 10.11 13.14
CA THR A 139 -11.28 9.44 13.54
C THR A 139 -12.30 10.40 14.16
N ASN A 140 -11.83 11.51 14.72
CA ASN A 140 -12.64 12.64 15.17
C ASN A 140 -11.72 13.88 15.28
N GLU A 141 -12.23 15.04 15.70
CA GLU A 141 -11.47 16.30 15.73
C GLU A 141 -10.11 16.21 16.42
N ASN A 142 -10.01 15.41 17.49
CA ASN A 142 -8.85 15.34 18.38
C ASN A 142 -8.12 13.98 18.38
N LYS A 143 -8.52 13.04 17.52
CA LYS A 143 -7.97 11.68 17.52
C LYS A 143 -7.49 11.28 16.14
N PHE A 144 -6.21 10.90 16.10
CA PHE A 144 -5.57 10.28 14.95
C PHE A 144 -5.22 8.84 15.30
N VAL A 145 -5.52 7.93 14.37
CA VAL A 145 -5.16 6.52 14.48
C VAL A 145 -4.07 6.23 13.46
N VAL A 146 -2.89 5.84 13.94
CA VAL A 146 -1.80 5.38 13.09
C VAL A 146 -2.20 4.03 12.48
N LEU A 147 -2.10 3.92 11.16
CA LEU A 147 -2.52 2.73 10.44
C LEU A 147 -1.46 1.63 10.46
N LYS A 148 -1.93 0.38 10.36
CA LYS A 148 -1.06 -0.78 10.09
C LYS A 148 -0.20 -0.52 8.85
N ASN A 149 1.03 -1.04 8.83
CA ASN A 149 2.07 -0.82 7.81
C ASN A 149 2.76 0.56 7.80
N SER A 150 2.41 1.45 8.73
CA SER A 150 3.20 2.64 8.98
C SER A 150 4.59 2.28 9.52
N ASN A 151 5.65 2.87 8.97
CA ASN A 151 6.98 2.73 9.54
C ASN A 151 7.07 3.50 10.86
N ILE A 152 7.59 2.85 11.89
CA ILE A 152 7.86 3.45 13.19
C ILE A 152 9.37 3.42 13.41
N GLU A 153 10.00 4.58 13.49
CA GLU A 153 11.44 4.65 13.75
C GLU A 153 11.69 4.43 15.24
N MET A 154 12.44 3.39 15.59
CA MET A 154 12.86 3.14 16.97
C MET A 154 14.20 3.81 17.21
N ILE A 155 14.15 5.11 17.52
CA ILE A 155 15.35 5.84 17.94
C ILE A 155 15.57 5.54 19.42
N LYS A 156 16.80 5.21 19.82
CA LYS A 156 17.23 5.22 21.23
C LYS A 156 17.39 6.66 21.76
N ALA A 157 16.43 7.52 21.46
CA ALA A 157 16.45 8.90 21.90
C ALA A 157 16.01 8.96 23.37
N ASN A 158 16.93 9.34 24.27
CA ASN A 158 16.66 9.34 25.72
C ASN A 158 15.44 10.16 26.11
N HIS A 159 15.13 11.26 25.40
CA HIS A 159 13.94 12.08 25.68
C HIS A 159 12.61 11.34 25.44
N PHE A 160 12.57 10.31 24.58
CA PHE A 160 11.35 9.48 24.45
C PHE A 160 11.13 8.61 25.69
N LYS A 161 12.22 8.13 26.31
CA LYS A 161 12.14 7.32 27.54
C LYS A 161 11.73 8.16 28.75
N THR A 162 12.16 9.41 28.81
CA THR A 162 11.98 10.26 30.00
C THR A 162 10.82 11.24 29.90
N LYS A 163 10.58 11.86 28.74
CA LYS A 163 9.52 12.89 28.55
C LYS A 163 8.27 12.38 27.86
N LEU A 164 8.35 11.29 27.10
CA LEU A 164 7.23 10.74 26.32
C LEU A 164 7.04 9.24 26.60
N LEU A 165 7.02 8.88 27.88
CA LEU A 165 7.00 7.50 28.35
C LEU A 165 5.81 6.71 27.79
N TYR A 166 4.63 7.32 27.72
CA TYR A 166 3.44 6.72 27.11
C TYR A 166 3.71 6.31 25.66
N ILE A 167 4.21 7.23 24.82
CA ILE A 167 4.51 6.97 23.41
C ILE A 167 5.60 5.89 23.28
N HIS A 168 6.60 5.90 24.15
CA HIS A 168 7.65 4.89 24.18
C HIS A 168 7.10 3.49 24.51
N ASN A 169 6.20 3.38 25.48
CA ASN A 169 5.57 2.12 25.84
C ASN A 169 4.59 1.63 24.77
N SER A 170 3.76 2.51 24.20
CA SER A 170 2.89 2.16 23.07
C SER A 170 3.70 1.68 21.86
N ARG A 171 4.85 2.32 21.57
CA ARG A 171 5.78 1.82 20.54
C ARG A 171 6.27 0.42 20.86
N LYS A 172 6.69 0.16 22.11
CA LYS A 172 7.12 -1.17 22.59
C LYS A 172 6.05 -2.23 22.43
N GLU A 173 4.80 -1.90 22.76
CA GLU A 173 3.66 -2.81 22.68
C GLU A 173 3.29 -3.13 21.22
N CYS A 174 3.32 -2.13 20.34
CA CYS A 174 3.19 -2.37 18.89
C CYS A 174 4.28 -3.34 18.37
N ILE A 175 5.47 -3.38 18.98
CA ILE A 175 6.54 -4.35 18.64
C ILE A 175 6.15 -5.74 19.05
N LYS A 176 5.69 -5.88 20.29
CA LYS A 176 5.29 -7.16 20.86
C LYS A 176 4.13 -7.78 20.09
N ASN A 177 3.24 -6.95 19.56
CA ASN A 177 2.08 -7.35 18.76
C ASN A 177 2.35 -7.43 17.24
N ASN A 178 3.62 -7.48 16.82
CA ASN A 178 4.05 -7.76 15.44
C ASN A 178 3.61 -6.73 14.36
N PHE A 179 3.40 -5.46 14.71
CA PHE A 179 3.21 -4.38 13.73
C PHE A 179 4.51 -4.14 12.94
N ARG A 180 4.45 -4.16 11.60
CA ARG A 180 5.62 -4.18 10.70
C ARG A 180 6.74 -3.16 11.01
N TRP A 181 7.95 -3.69 11.23
CA TRP A 181 9.18 -2.96 11.55
C TRP A 181 10.04 -2.65 10.32
N CYS A 182 10.78 -1.54 10.41
CA CYS A 182 12.05 -1.35 9.71
C CYS A 182 13.13 -1.23 10.79
N TRP A 183 13.81 -2.34 11.10
CA TRP A 183 15.05 -2.32 11.88
C TRP A 183 16.21 -1.96 10.95
N ILE A 184 17.06 -1.04 11.41
CA ILE A 184 18.51 -0.86 11.20
C ILE A 184 18.82 0.49 11.85
#